data_AF-A0A3C0RC39-F1
#
_entry.id   AF-A0A3C0RC39-F1
#
_cell.length_a   1.000
_cell.length_b   1.000
_cell.length_c   1.000
_cell.angle_alpha   90.00
_cell.angle_beta   90.00
_cell.angle_gamma   90.00
#
_symmetry.space_group_name_H-M   'P 1'
#
loop_
_entity.id
_entity.type
_entity.pdbx_description
1 polymer ?
#
loop_
_entity_poly.entity_id
_entity_poly.type
_entity_poly.pdbx_seq_one_letter_code
_entity_poly.pdbx_strand_id
1 'polypeptide(L)'
;MYAIAKTGIALFDAFIQCWDVKYKYNTVRPETVINKYIDPNWAPYLQTPAFPEYTCGHSTISSAAAEALTSVFGDNFAFTDSTELDFGIPNRSFKSFRHAADENNWARFYGGIHFHPSCIESTDMGRKVGGYLVQKLKMKK
;
A
#
# COMPACT_ATOMS: atom_id res chain seq x y z
N MET A 1 -19.23 12.95 1.48
CA MET A 1 -19.55 11.77 2.31
C MET A 1 -19.34 10.45 1.56
N TYR A 2 -19.79 10.31 0.31
CA TYR A 2 -19.65 9.05 -0.45
C TYR A 2 -18.19 8.65 -0.77
N ALA A 3 -17.30 9.62 -1.01
CA ALA A 3 -15.87 9.36 -1.28
C ALA A 3 -15.18 8.67 -0.10
N ILE A 4 -15.33 9.23 1.10
CA ILE A 4 -14.75 8.70 2.34
C ILE A 4 -15.29 7.29 2.61
N ALA A 5 -16.60 7.09 2.50
CA ALA A 5 -17.22 5.78 2.71
C ALA A 5 -16.72 4.74 1.70
N LYS A 6 -16.65 5.08 0.40
CA LYS A 6 -16.16 4.16 -0.64
C LYS A 6 -14.69 3.79 -0.41
N THR A 7 -13.83 4.77 -0.12
CA THR A 7 -12.42 4.53 0.17
C THR A 7 -12.22 3.74 1.44
N GLY A 8 -13.02 4.00 2.49
CA GLY A 8 -13.01 3.22 3.74
C GLY A 8 -13.37 1.75 3.52
N ILE A 9 -14.39 1.46 2.73
CA ILE A 9 -14.77 0.07 2.36
C ILE A 9 -13.63 -0.59 1.57
N ALA A 10 -13.05 0.11 0.59
CA ALA A 10 -11.94 -0.40 -0.21
C ALA A 10 -10.70 -0.72 0.62
N LEU A 11 -10.33 0.16 1.55
CA LEU A 11 -9.25 -0.07 2.50
C LEU A 11 -9.53 -1.30 3.37
N PHE A 12 -10.73 -1.41 3.93
CA PHE A 12 -11.10 -2.49 4.83
C PHE A 12 -11.01 -3.87 4.17
N ASP A 13 -11.61 -4.05 2.99
CA ASP A 13 -11.55 -5.32 2.26
C ASP A 13 -10.12 -5.63 1.76
N ALA A 14 -9.33 -4.61 1.41
CA ALA A 14 -7.93 -4.78 1.05
C ALA A 14 -7.07 -5.24 2.24
N PHE A 15 -7.35 -4.76 3.45
CA PHE A 15 -6.71 -5.25 4.68
C PHE A 15 -7.07 -6.71 4.94
N ILE A 16 -8.34 -7.11 4.82
CA ILE A 16 -8.77 -8.51 4.98
C ILE A 16 -8.01 -9.41 4.01
N GLN A 17 -7.98 -9.06 2.72
CA GLN A 17 -7.28 -9.83 1.70
C GLN A 17 -5.79 -9.93 1.99
N CYS A 18 -5.14 -8.82 2.35
CA CYS A 18 -3.71 -8.78 2.64
C CYS A 18 -3.35 -9.62 3.88
N TRP A 19 -4.13 -9.52 4.95
CA TRP A 19 -3.85 -10.27 6.18
C TRP A 19 -4.13 -11.76 6.03
N ASP A 20 -5.16 -12.14 5.27
CA ASP A 20 -5.39 -13.55 4.92
C ASP A 20 -4.16 -14.15 4.23
N VAL A 21 -3.61 -13.46 3.23
CA VAL A 21 -2.42 -13.90 2.51
C VAL A 21 -1.17 -13.93 3.40
N LYS A 22 -0.98 -12.93 4.27
CA LYS A 22 0.11 -12.89 5.26
C LYS A 22 0.18 -14.12 6.13
N TYR A 23 -0.95 -14.50 6.70
CA TYR A 23 -0.99 -15.62 7.63
C TYR A 23 -1.20 -16.97 6.94
N LYS A 24 -1.57 -16.97 5.66
CA LYS A 24 -1.53 -18.17 4.81
C LYS A 24 -0.11 -18.60 4.48
N TYR A 25 0.74 -17.67 4.04
CA TYR A 25 2.10 -18.00 3.60
C TYR A 25 3.17 -17.82 4.68
N ASN A 26 2.93 -16.99 5.71
CA ASN A 26 3.84 -16.76 6.83
C ASN A 26 5.31 -16.53 6.41
N THR A 27 5.52 -15.69 5.40
CA THR A 27 6.86 -15.49 4.82
C THR A 27 7.77 -14.62 5.69
N VAL A 28 9.07 -14.88 5.58
CA VAL A 28 10.14 -14.21 6.31
C VAL A 28 10.43 -12.80 5.77
N ARG A 29 10.94 -11.92 6.63
CA ARG A 29 11.33 -10.53 6.30
C ARG A 29 12.76 -10.45 5.73
N PRO A 30 13.08 -9.40 4.93
CA PRO A 30 14.40 -9.26 4.33
C PRO A 30 15.56 -9.27 5.35
N GLU A 31 15.44 -8.53 6.45
CA GLU A 31 16.50 -8.46 7.48
C GLU A 31 16.89 -9.83 8.02
N THR A 32 15.93 -10.73 8.20
CA THR A 32 16.19 -12.06 8.76
C THR A 32 17.01 -12.90 7.78
N VAL A 33 16.74 -12.78 6.48
CA VAL A 33 17.50 -13.50 5.44
C VAL A 33 18.89 -12.89 5.27
N ILE A 34 18.97 -11.56 5.20
CA ILE A 34 20.23 -10.84 5.02
C ILE A 34 21.16 -11.10 6.21
N ASN A 35 20.68 -10.94 7.44
CA ASN A 35 21.52 -11.06 8.63
C ASN A 35 21.98 -12.50 8.88
N LYS A 36 21.18 -13.49 8.44
CA LYS A 36 21.51 -14.90 8.61
C LYS A 36 22.49 -15.42 7.54
N TYR A 37 22.39 -14.94 6.30
CA TYR A 37 23.08 -15.57 5.17
C TYR A 37 23.99 -14.63 4.35
N ILE A 38 23.96 -13.31 4.58
CA ILE A 38 24.67 -12.33 3.75
C ILE A 38 25.55 -11.42 4.62
N ASP A 39 24.97 -10.61 5.50
CA ASP A 39 25.67 -9.65 6.35
C ASP A 39 24.95 -9.49 7.70
N PRO A 40 25.51 -10.00 8.81
CA PRO A 40 24.89 -9.94 10.13
C PRO A 40 24.79 -8.53 10.71
N ASN A 41 25.52 -7.55 10.16
CA ASN A 41 25.51 -6.16 10.62
C ASN A 41 24.58 -5.27 9.79
N TRP A 42 23.95 -5.81 8.75
CA TRP A 42 23.03 -5.05 7.94
C TRP A 42 21.76 -4.71 8.73
N ALA A 43 21.24 -3.50 8.50
CA ALA A 43 20.00 -3.03 9.10
C ALA A 43 19.13 -2.34 8.03
N PRO A 44 17.79 -2.55 8.07
CA PRO A 44 16.88 -1.82 7.21
C PRO A 44 16.80 -0.35 7.62
N TYR A 45 16.51 0.54 6.65
CA TYR A 45 16.31 1.96 6.92
C TYR A 45 15.08 2.21 7.81
N LEU A 46 14.02 1.42 7.61
CA LEU A 46 12.84 1.41 8.47
C LEU A 46 12.84 0.18 9.36
N GLN A 47 12.36 0.34 10.60
CA GLN A 47 12.14 -0.80 11.48
C GLN A 47 11.12 -1.77 10.86
N THR A 48 11.46 -3.06 10.83
CA THR A 48 10.55 -4.10 10.33
C THR A 48 9.31 -4.22 11.23
N PRO A 49 8.09 -4.12 10.66
CA PRO A 49 6.87 -4.33 11.43
C PRO A 49 6.68 -5.78 11.86
N ALA A 50 6.06 -5.99 13.02
CA ALA A 50 5.84 -7.29 13.66
C ALA A 50 4.70 -8.12 13.03
N PHE A 51 4.79 -8.39 11.73
CA PHE A 51 3.90 -9.29 10.99
C PHE A 51 4.60 -9.88 9.75
N PRO A 52 4.10 -11.02 9.20
CA PRO A 52 4.70 -11.69 8.04
C PRO A 52 4.88 -10.77 6.83
N GLU A 53 5.82 -11.11 5.95
CA GLU A 53 6.25 -10.24 4.86
C GLU A 53 5.21 -10.13 3.73
N TYR A 54 4.78 -11.24 3.15
CA TYR A 54 3.98 -11.26 1.92
C TYR A 54 2.49 -11.36 2.22
N THR A 55 1.62 -10.48 1.74
CA THR A 55 1.85 -9.39 0.77
C THR A 55 2.28 -8.08 1.43
N CYS A 56 2.83 -7.14 0.65
CA CYS A 56 3.10 -5.78 1.10
C CYS A 56 1.80 -5.01 1.37
N GLY A 57 1.45 -4.85 2.65
CA GLY A 57 0.18 -4.24 3.05
C GLY A 57 0.01 -2.80 2.59
N HIS A 58 1.07 -1.98 2.64
CA HIS A 58 0.99 -0.60 2.16
C HIS A 58 0.66 -0.57 0.65
N SER A 59 1.32 -1.41 -0.16
CA SER A 59 1.04 -1.53 -1.60
C SER A 59 -0.39 -1.97 -1.89
N THR A 60 -0.91 -2.97 -1.18
CA THR A 60 -2.30 -3.46 -1.36
C THR A 60 -3.33 -2.38 -1.04
N ILE A 61 -3.23 -1.77 0.15
CA ILE A 61 -4.26 -0.84 0.63
C ILE A 61 -4.20 0.51 -0.10
N SER A 62 -3.00 1.02 -0.41
CA SER A 62 -2.83 2.27 -1.15
C SER A 62 -3.37 2.13 -2.56
N SER A 63 -3.15 0.98 -3.21
CA SER A 63 -3.68 0.78 -4.56
C SER A 63 -5.20 0.59 -4.57
N ALA A 64 -5.79 -0.09 -3.58
CA ALA A 64 -7.24 -0.19 -3.45
C ALA A 64 -7.89 1.19 -3.19
N ALA A 65 -7.29 1.98 -2.32
CA ALA A 65 -7.72 3.36 -2.05
C ALA A 65 -7.59 4.25 -3.29
N ALA A 66 -6.52 4.09 -4.06
CA ALA A 66 -6.32 4.84 -5.29
C ALA A 66 -7.42 4.56 -6.33
N GLU A 67 -7.85 3.30 -6.51
CA GLU A 67 -8.97 2.98 -7.40
C GLU A 67 -10.29 3.57 -6.90
N ALA A 68 -10.55 3.50 -5.58
CA ALA A 68 -11.74 4.09 -4.99
C ALA A 68 -11.79 5.61 -5.20
N LEU A 69 -10.71 6.33 -4.88
CA LEU A 69 -10.60 7.78 -5.04
C LEU A 69 -10.65 8.21 -6.51
N THR A 70 -9.97 7.47 -7.38
CA THR A 70 -9.99 7.72 -8.83
C THR A 70 -11.40 7.57 -9.41
N SER A 71 -12.19 6.59 -8.92
CA SER A 71 -13.59 6.43 -9.35
C SER A 71 -14.51 7.60 -8.96
N VAL A 72 -14.11 8.38 -7.95
CA VAL A 72 -14.87 9.49 -7.38
C VAL A 72 -14.46 10.81 -8.04
N PHE A 73 -13.15 11.07 -8.07
CA PHE A 73 -12.57 12.37 -8.44
C PHE A 73 -12.00 12.41 -9.87
N GLY A 74 -11.97 11.27 -10.56
CA GLY A 74 -11.38 11.13 -11.88
C GLY A 74 -9.91 10.74 -11.84
N ASP A 75 -9.40 10.34 -13.01
CA ASP A 75 -7.98 10.05 -13.20
C ASP A 75 -7.16 11.35 -13.36
N ASN A 76 -5.85 11.27 -13.15
CA ASN A 76 -4.94 12.42 -13.21
C ASN A 76 -5.33 13.59 -12.28
N PHE A 77 -5.99 13.28 -11.16
CA PHE A 77 -6.27 14.25 -10.11
C PHE A 77 -4.98 14.61 -9.37
N ALA A 78 -4.38 15.75 -9.72
CA ALA A 78 -3.16 16.22 -9.07
C ALA A 78 -3.47 16.81 -7.68
N PHE A 79 -2.61 16.51 -6.71
CA PHE A 79 -2.74 17.03 -5.35
C PHE A 79 -1.38 17.19 -4.69
N THR A 80 -1.32 18.08 -3.70
CA THR A 80 -0.21 18.17 -2.75
C THR A 80 -0.65 17.52 -1.47
N ASP A 81 0.04 16.47 -1.10
CA ASP A 81 -0.14 15.77 0.16
C ASP A 81 0.60 16.51 1.26
N SER A 82 -0.16 16.90 2.29
CA SER A 82 0.33 17.57 3.50
C SER A 82 -0.04 16.79 4.76
N THR A 83 -0.50 15.54 4.65
CA THR A 83 -0.98 14.77 5.80
C THR A 83 0.13 14.47 6.82
N GLU A 84 1.38 14.50 6.38
CA GLU A 84 2.53 14.17 7.22
C GLU A 84 3.26 15.39 7.83
N LEU A 85 2.75 16.62 7.60
CA LEU A 85 3.37 17.84 8.14
C LEU A 85 3.41 17.85 9.67
N ASP A 86 2.35 17.36 10.32
CA ASP A 86 2.26 17.28 11.78
C ASP A 86 3.29 16.29 12.37
N PHE A 87 3.88 15.43 11.53
CA PHE A 87 4.97 14.51 11.88
C PHE A 87 6.34 15.02 11.41
N GLY A 88 6.43 16.28 10.96
CA GLY A 88 7.68 16.92 10.53
C GLY A 88 8.17 16.53 9.14
N ILE A 89 7.33 15.88 8.32
CA ILE A 89 7.67 15.46 6.96
C ILE A 89 7.16 16.50 5.96
N PRO A 90 8.02 17.04 5.07
CA PRO A 90 7.60 18.02 4.08
C PRO A 90 6.55 17.51 3.09
N ASN A 91 5.74 18.44 2.58
CA ASN A 91 4.75 18.16 1.55
C ASN A 91 5.34 17.47 0.31
N ARG A 92 4.55 16.58 -0.29
CA ARG A 92 4.87 15.93 -1.57
C ARG A 92 3.73 16.16 -2.56
N SER A 93 4.04 16.33 -3.84
CA SER A 93 3.03 16.53 -4.88
C SER A 93 2.94 15.32 -5.79
N PHE A 94 1.71 14.92 -6.10
CA PHE A 94 1.41 13.76 -6.93
C PHE A 94 0.53 14.15 -8.12
N LYS A 95 0.73 13.47 -9.24
CA LYS A 95 -0.05 13.68 -10.47
C LYS A 95 -1.40 12.95 -10.46
N SER A 96 -1.54 11.91 -9.62
CA SER A 96 -2.76 11.12 -9.46
C SER A 96 -2.68 10.30 -8.17
N PHE A 97 -3.81 9.75 -7.71
CA PHE A 97 -3.82 8.80 -6.59
C PHE A 97 -3.03 7.52 -6.89
N ARG A 98 -3.04 7.07 -8.16
CA ARG A 98 -2.25 5.91 -8.60
C ARG A 98 -0.75 6.20 -8.57
N HIS A 99 -0.33 7.41 -8.95
CA HIS A 99 1.06 7.85 -8.81
C HIS A 99 1.54 7.83 -7.35
N ALA A 100 0.70 8.29 -6.41
CA ALA A 100 1.01 8.20 -4.99
C ALA A 100 1.09 6.74 -4.49
N ALA A 101 0.19 5.86 -4.93
CA ALA A 101 0.23 4.44 -4.59
C ALA A 101 1.46 3.71 -5.16
N ASP A 102 1.89 4.04 -6.38
CA ASP A 102 3.09 3.47 -7.00
C ASP A 102 4.37 3.98 -6.30
N GLU A 103 4.43 5.24 -5.85
CA GLU A 103 5.55 5.72 -5.03
C GLU A 103 5.62 4.99 -3.68
N ASN A 104 4.47 4.73 -3.06
CA ASN A 104 4.39 3.99 -1.80
C ASN A 104 4.96 2.56 -1.91
N ASN A 105 4.76 1.89 -3.06
CA ASN A 105 5.36 0.58 -3.34
C ASN A 105 6.89 0.64 -3.20
N TRP A 106 7.53 1.57 -3.91
CA TRP A 106 8.98 1.76 -3.87
C TRP A 106 9.49 2.12 -2.47
N ALA A 107 8.73 2.93 -1.72
CA ALA A 107 9.11 3.31 -0.36
C ALA A 107 9.33 2.10 0.57
N ARG A 108 8.63 0.98 0.34
CA ARG A 108 8.77 -0.22 1.18
C ARG A 108 10.04 -1.01 0.84
N PHE A 109 10.42 -1.02 -0.43
CA PHE A 109 11.69 -1.58 -0.88
C PHE A 109 12.87 -0.72 -0.41
N TYR A 110 12.81 0.61 -0.59
CA TYR A 110 13.84 1.52 -0.08
C TYR A 110 13.96 1.49 1.45
N GLY A 111 12.85 1.23 2.15
CA GLY A 111 12.85 1.00 3.59
C GLY A 111 13.57 -0.28 4.02
N GLY A 112 13.86 -1.21 3.12
CA GLY A 112 14.55 -2.47 3.41
C GLY A 112 13.66 -3.56 4.04
N ILE A 113 12.34 -3.39 4.04
CA ILE A 113 11.41 -4.21 4.85
C ILE A 113 10.49 -5.12 4.02
N HIS A 114 10.51 -4.99 2.70
CA HIS A 114 9.80 -5.86 1.76
C HIS A 114 10.68 -6.21 0.57
N PHE A 115 10.47 -7.40 0.00
CA PHE A 115 11.05 -7.73 -1.30
C PHE A 115 10.30 -6.96 -2.39
N HIS A 116 10.99 -6.35 -3.35
CA HIS A 116 10.31 -5.54 -4.36
C HIS A 116 9.25 -6.30 -5.18
N PRO A 117 9.47 -7.57 -5.59
CA PRO A 117 8.43 -8.36 -6.26
C PRO A 117 7.15 -8.52 -5.41
N SER A 118 7.28 -8.66 -4.09
CA SER A 118 6.15 -8.70 -3.16
C SER A 118 5.34 -7.40 -3.25
N CYS A 119 6.00 -6.24 -3.29
CA CYS A 119 5.30 -4.96 -3.44
C CYS A 119 4.57 -4.83 -4.79
N ILE A 120 5.20 -5.23 -5.90
CA ILE A 120 4.60 -5.18 -7.25
C ILE A 120 3.31 -6.02 -7.31
N GLU A 121 3.39 -7.29 -6.89
CA GLU A 121 2.22 -8.18 -6.86
C GLU A 121 1.12 -7.64 -5.93
N SER A 122 1.52 -7.08 -4.79
CA SER A 122 0.58 -6.51 -3.81
C SER A 122 -0.16 -5.29 -4.36
N THR A 123 0.51 -4.45 -5.15
CA THR A 123 -0.14 -3.33 -5.86
C THR A 123 -1.21 -3.88 -6.82
N ASP A 124 -0.90 -4.90 -7.61
CA ASP A 124 -1.88 -5.51 -8.53
C ASP A 124 -3.08 -6.12 -7.80
N MET A 125 -2.85 -6.81 -6.67
CA MET A 125 -3.94 -7.30 -5.81
C MET A 125 -4.81 -6.17 -5.28
N GLY A 126 -4.20 -5.06 -4.84
CA GLY A 126 -4.92 -3.87 -4.40
C GLY A 126 -5.79 -3.25 -5.51
N ARG A 127 -5.27 -3.15 -6.74
CA ARG A 127 -6.05 -2.70 -7.91
C ARG A 127 -7.25 -3.60 -8.16
N LYS A 128 -7.08 -4.92 -8.06
CA LYS A 128 -8.17 -5.89 -8.25
C LYS A 128 -9.27 -5.74 -7.20
N VAL A 129 -8.91 -5.61 -5.93
CA VAL A 129 -9.88 -5.39 -4.83
C VAL A 129 -10.62 -4.06 -5.02
N GLY A 130 -9.88 -2.96 -5.23
CA GLY A 130 -10.47 -1.64 -5.43
C GLY A 130 -11.37 -1.59 -6.66
N GLY A 131 -10.91 -2.13 -7.79
CA GLY A 131 -11.67 -2.20 -9.04
C GLY A 131 -12.97 -3.01 -8.90
N TYR A 132 -12.91 -4.17 -8.23
CA TYR A 132 -14.10 -4.98 -7.93
C TYR A 132 -15.13 -4.19 -7.12
N LEU A 133 -14.70 -3.50 -6.07
CA LEU A 133 -15.59 -2.72 -5.21
C LEU A 133 -16.19 -1.51 -5.93
N VAL A 134 -15.41 -0.82 -6.75
CA VAL A 134 -15.89 0.29 -7.58
C VAL A 134 -17.01 -0.17 -8.53
N GLN A 135 -16.89 -1.37 -9.11
CA GLN A 135 -17.91 -1.94 -10.00
C GLN A 135 -19.15 -2.43 -9.22
N LYS A 136 -18.94 -3.03 -8.05
CA LYS A 136 -20.01 -3.65 -7.25
C LYS A 136 -20.86 -2.63 -6.49
N LEU A 137 -20.25 -1.59 -5.93
CA LEU A 137 -20.92 -0.64 -5.05
C LEU A 137 -21.69 0.43 -5.83
N LYS A 138 -23.02 0.39 -5.73
CA LYS A 138 -23.91 1.44 -6.24
C LYS A 138 -24.20 2.45 -5.15
N MET A 139 -23.48 3.57 -5.16
CA MET A 139 -23.64 4.65 -4.18
C MET A 139 -24.20 5.90 -4.86
N LYS A 140 -25.14 6.59 -4.21
CA LYS A 140 -25.61 7.90 -4.69
C LYS A 140 -24.53 8.95 -4.41
N LYS A 141 -24.29 9.83 -5.39
CA LYS A 141 -23.42 10.99 -5.22
C LYS A 141 -24.04 11.99 -4.26
#